data_AF-A0A5B0SM44-F1
#
_entry.id   AF-A0A5B0SM44-F1
#
_cell.length_a   1.000
_cell.length_b   1.000
_cell.length_c   1.000
_cell.angle_alpha   90.00
_cell.angle_beta   90.00
_cell.angle_gamma   90.00
#
_symmetry.space_group_name_H-M   'P 1'
#
loop_
_entity.id
_entity.type
_entity.pdbx_description
1 polymer ?
#
loop_
_entity_poly.entity_id
_entity_poly.type
_entity_poly.pdbx_seq_one_letter_code
_entity_poly.pdbx_strand_id
1 'polypeptide(L)'
;MMDLRIGGKYRLIKKIGAGSFGEVYLGVHITDGEEVAVKLEGVGGKHSQLGHEAHVYKFLADGVGVPSMKWYGTENEYNAMVIELLGPSLEDLFNFCKRKFSLKTTLLLADQLVSKFSFLHSQSPNSGQLE
;
A
#
# COMPACT_ATOMS: atom_id res chain seq x y z
N MET A 1 -19.26 -3.00 19.71
CA MET A 1 -18.13 -3.07 18.77
C MET A 1 -18.64 -2.51 17.46
N MET A 2 -18.23 -1.30 17.08
CA MET A 2 -18.75 -0.67 15.87
C MET A 2 -18.35 -1.53 14.66
N ASP A 3 -19.34 -1.99 13.91
CA ASP A 3 -19.19 -2.76 12.68
C ASP A 3 -18.73 -1.80 11.57
N LEU A 4 -17.56 -1.16 11.76
CA LEU A 4 -17.04 -0.11 10.88
C LEU A 4 -16.74 -0.74 9.52
N ARG A 5 -17.51 -0.32 8.52
CA ARG A 5 -17.39 -0.76 7.13
C ARG A 5 -16.84 0.39 6.32
N ILE A 6 -15.78 0.12 5.57
CA ILE A 6 -15.17 1.09 4.67
C ILE A 6 -15.83 0.94 3.30
N GLY A 7 -16.37 2.04 2.77
CA GLY A 7 -17.00 2.08 1.45
C GLY A 7 -18.18 1.11 1.32
N GLY A 8 -18.83 0.77 2.44
CA GLY A 8 -19.93 -0.20 2.53
C GLY A 8 -19.59 -1.65 2.17
N LYS A 9 -18.35 -1.96 1.76
CA LYS A 9 -17.95 -3.23 1.18
C LYS A 9 -16.87 -3.98 1.96
N TYR A 10 -16.09 -3.28 2.76
CA TYR A 10 -14.93 -3.87 3.46
C TYR A 10 -15.12 -3.79 4.97
N ARG A 11 -15.08 -4.93 5.64
CA ARG A 11 -15.12 -5.03 7.11
C ARG A 11 -13.69 -5.07 7.64
N LEU A 12 -13.36 -4.22 8.62
CA LEU A 12 -12.08 -4.29 9.33
C LEU A 12 -12.04 -5.50 10.26
N ILE A 13 -10.92 -6.22 10.25
CA ILE A 13 -10.72 -7.43 11.06
C ILE A 13 -9.75 -7.18 12.21
N LYS A 14 -8.51 -6.82 11.89
CA LYS A 14 -7.46 -6.58 12.90
C LYS A 14 -6.43 -5.59 12.40
N LYS A 15 -5.82 -4.85 13.32
CA LYS A 15 -4.66 -4.00 13.00
C LYS A 15 -3.47 -4.90 12.64
N ILE A 16 -2.79 -4.59 11.53
CA ILE A 16 -1.60 -5.31 11.05
C ILE A 16 -0.36 -4.44 10.96
N GLY A 17 -0.52 -3.12 11.02
CA GLY A 17 0.61 -2.19 10.99
C GLY A 17 0.23 -0.81 11.51
N ALA A 18 1.25 -0.01 11.81
CA ALA A 18 1.11 1.41 12.09
C ALA A 18 2.36 2.13 11.57
N GLY A 19 2.17 3.33 11.03
CA GLY A 19 3.26 4.19 10.60
C GLY A 19 3.03 5.63 11.03
N SER A 20 3.91 6.53 10.61
CA SER A 20 3.86 7.95 10.97
C SER A 20 2.58 8.67 10.51
N PHE A 21 1.90 8.13 9.49
CA PHE A 21 0.78 8.79 8.80
C PHE A 21 -0.53 8.01 8.91
N GLY A 22 -0.61 7.02 9.81
CA GLY A 22 -1.84 6.28 10.01
C GLY A 22 -1.65 4.83 10.43
N GLU A 23 -2.75 4.11 10.44
CA GLU A 23 -2.84 2.71 10.83
C GLU A 23 -3.18 1.85 9.62
N VAL A 24 -2.72 0.59 9.62
CA VAL A 24 -3.05 -0.40 8.59
C VAL A 24 -3.76 -1.57 9.24
N TYR A 25 -4.90 -1.94 8.68
CA TYR A 25 -5.74 -3.03 9.13
C TYR A 25 -5.87 -4.10 8.04
N LEU A 26 -5.93 -5.36 8.45
CA LEU A 26 -6.51 -6.42 7.64
C LEU A 26 -8.01 -6.17 7.57
N GLY A 27 -8.55 -6.12 6.37
CA GLY A 27 -9.98 -6.13 6.10
C GLY A 27 -10.37 -7.31 5.24
N VAL A 28 -11.67 -7.55 5.11
CA VAL A 28 -12.24 -8.52 4.19
C VAL A 28 -13.38 -7.89 3.40
N HIS A 29 -13.42 -8.16 2.11
CA HIS A 29 -14.57 -7.81 1.28
C HIS A 29 -15.76 -8.71 1.65
N ILE A 30 -16.92 -8.11 1.91
CA ILE A 30 -18.02 -8.80 2.60
C ILE A 30 -18.76 -9.82 1.72
N THR A 31 -18.61 -9.76 0.39
CA THR A 31 -19.36 -10.65 -0.52
C THR A 31 -18.55 -11.85 -0.99
N ASP A 32 -17.27 -11.68 -1.32
CA ASP A 32 -16.40 -12.74 -1.84
C ASP A 32 -15.34 -13.21 -0.82
N GLY A 33 -15.21 -12.52 0.32
CA GLY A 33 -14.25 -12.86 1.36
C GLY A 33 -12.81 -12.48 1.04
N GLU A 34 -12.56 -11.70 0.00
CA GLU A 34 -11.20 -11.28 -0.37
C GLU A 34 -10.53 -10.51 0.78
N GLU A 35 -9.34 -10.95 1.18
CA GLU A 35 -8.53 -10.23 2.16
C GLU A 35 -7.87 -8.99 1.53
N VAL A 36 -7.94 -7.86 2.25
CA VAL A 36 -7.43 -6.57 1.80
C VAL A 36 -6.64 -5.87 2.90
N ALA A 37 -5.73 -4.98 2.51
CA ALA A 37 -5.12 -4.03 3.43
C ALA A 37 -5.90 -2.71 3.40
N VAL A 38 -6.26 -2.20 4.57
CA VAL A 38 -6.99 -0.95 4.75
C VAL A 38 -6.14 0.03 5.52
N LYS A 39 -5.71 1.10 4.85
CA LYS A 39 -4.96 2.20 5.46
C LYS A 39 -5.93 3.28 5.91
N LEU A 40 -5.81 3.71 7.17
CA LEU A 40 -6.67 4.73 7.80
C LEU A 40 -5.83 5.91 8.29
N GLU A 41 -6.30 7.12 7.97
CA GLU A 41 -5.71 8.39 8.40
C GLU A 41 -6.83 9.30 8.91
N GLY A 42 -6.69 9.90 10.09
CA GLY A 42 -7.69 10.82 10.62
C GLY A 42 -7.77 12.11 9.79
N VAL A 43 -8.98 12.58 9.47
CA VAL A 43 -9.22 13.75 8.61
C VAL A 43 -8.60 15.04 9.17
N GLY A 44 -8.49 15.15 10.50
CA GLY A 44 -7.88 16.30 11.19
C GLY A 44 -6.35 16.23 11.38
N GLY A 45 -5.67 15.23 10.78
CA GLY A 45 -4.22 15.10 10.89
C GLY A 45 -3.48 16.29 10.27
N LYS A 46 -2.43 16.81 10.95
CA LYS A 46 -1.63 17.96 10.49
C LYS A 46 -1.04 17.79 9.07
N HIS A 47 -0.85 16.55 8.61
CA HIS A 47 -0.24 16.22 7.32
C HIS A 47 -0.99 15.07 6.64
N SER A 48 -2.26 15.31 6.29
CA SER A 48 -3.07 14.36 5.49
C SER A 48 -2.38 14.07 4.15
N GLN A 49 -1.91 12.83 3.98
CA GLN A 49 -1.16 12.39 2.79
C GLN A 49 -1.85 11.25 2.06
N LEU A 50 -2.85 10.61 2.68
CA LEU A 50 -3.46 9.41 2.12
C LEU A 50 -4.17 9.68 0.78
N GLY A 51 -4.75 10.88 0.61
CA GLY A 51 -5.35 11.29 -0.66
C GLY A 51 -4.35 11.49 -1.79
N HIS A 52 -3.17 12.04 -1.48
CA HIS A 52 -2.08 12.15 -2.45
C HIS A 52 -1.55 10.75 -2.83
N GLU A 53 -1.36 9.89 -1.84
CA GLU A 53 -0.94 8.50 -2.05
C GLU A 53 -1.94 7.73 -2.93
N ALA A 54 -3.25 7.84 -2.66
CA ALA A 54 -4.29 7.24 -3.50
C ALA A 54 -4.26 7.75 -4.95
N HIS A 55 -3.94 9.03 -5.15
CA HIS A 55 -3.75 9.60 -6.48
C HIS A 55 -2.54 8.99 -7.20
N VAL A 56 -1.42 8.82 -6.50
CA VAL A 56 -0.22 8.16 -7.05
C VAL A 56 -0.51 6.70 -7.41
N TYR A 57 -1.22 5.95 -6.54
CA TYR A 57 -1.64 4.58 -6.86
C TYR A 57 -2.50 4.51 -8.12
N LYS A 58 -3.44 5.44 -8.28
CA LYS A 58 -4.29 5.52 -9.48
C LYS A 58 -3.48 5.84 -10.73
N PHE A 59 -2.47 6.71 -10.62
CA PHE A 59 -1.61 7.08 -11.72
C PHE A 59 -0.67 5.94 -12.15
N LEU A 60 -0.17 5.16 -11.19
CA LEU A 60 0.69 4.01 -11.43
C LEU A 60 -0.08 2.70 -11.67
N ALA A 61 -1.40 2.78 -11.83
CA ALA A 61 -2.26 1.61 -12.03
C ALA A 61 -1.76 0.76 -13.21
N ASP A 62 -1.98 -0.56 -13.11
CA ASP A 62 -1.51 -1.58 -14.06
C ASP A 62 0.02 -1.72 -14.19
N GLY A 63 0.80 -0.96 -13.42
CA GLY A 63 2.24 -1.13 -13.29
C GLY A 63 2.58 -2.48 -12.62
N VAL A 64 3.51 -3.24 -13.22
CA VAL A 64 3.93 -4.52 -12.64
C VAL A 64 4.53 -4.30 -11.26
N GLY A 65 3.93 -4.93 -10.23
CA GLY A 65 4.39 -4.80 -8.84
C GLY A 65 3.85 -3.56 -8.11
N VAL A 66 2.91 -2.83 -8.71
CA VAL A 66 2.10 -1.82 -8.04
C VAL A 66 0.84 -2.49 -7.49
N PRO A 67 0.58 -2.43 -6.18
CA PRO A 67 -0.63 -3.02 -5.60
C PRO A 67 -1.90 -2.41 -6.16
N SER A 68 -2.91 -3.24 -6.44
CA SER A 68 -4.20 -2.74 -6.94
C SER A 68 -4.93 -1.94 -5.87
N MET A 69 -5.21 -0.66 -6.15
CA MET A 69 -6.09 0.16 -5.31
C MET A 69 -7.56 -0.15 -5.62
N LYS A 70 -8.27 -0.66 -4.63
CA LYS A 70 -9.67 -1.09 -4.77
C LYS A 70 -10.66 0.00 -4.43
N TRP A 71 -10.31 0.88 -3.48
CA TRP A 71 -11.17 1.97 -3.06
C TRP A 71 -10.37 3.05 -2.32
N TYR A 72 -10.80 4.30 -2.44
CA TYR A 72 -10.35 5.42 -1.62
C TYR A 72 -11.54 6.35 -1.34
N GLY A 73 -11.62 6.88 -0.12
CA GLY A 73 -12.64 7.84 0.27
C GLY A 73 -12.60 8.20 1.74
N THR A 74 -13.49 9.08 2.16
CA THR A 74 -13.65 9.47 3.56
C THR A 74 -14.84 8.72 4.16
N GLU A 75 -14.61 8.08 5.30
CA GLU A 75 -15.60 7.32 6.07
C GLU A 75 -15.57 7.81 7.52
N ASN A 76 -16.63 8.50 7.96
CA ASN A 76 -16.68 9.23 9.24
C ASN A 76 -15.48 10.19 9.38
N GLU A 77 -14.71 10.06 10.46
CA GLU A 77 -13.56 10.92 10.78
C GLU A 77 -12.24 10.44 10.14
N TYR A 78 -12.29 9.50 9.20
CA TYR A 78 -11.10 8.88 8.59
C TYR A 78 -11.12 8.99 7.06
N ASN A 79 -9.98 9.36 6.49
CA ASN A 79 -9.65 8.97 5.12
C ASN A 79 -9.22 7.50 5.14
N ALA A 80 -9.71 6.73 4.19
CA ALA A 80 -9.48 5.31 4.09
C ALA A 80 -9.08 4.92 2.66
N MET A 81 -8.09 4.05 2.55
CA MET A 81 -7.62 3.49 1.29
C MET A 81 -7.58 1.97 1.41
N VAL A 82 -8.23 1.28 0.47
CA VAL A 82 -8.27 -0.17 0.39
C VAL A 82 -7.41 -0.60 -0.79
N ILE A 83 -6.42 -1.43 -0.50
CA ILE A 83 -5.50 -2.00 -1.49
C ILE A 83 -5.44 -3.52 -1.34
N GLU A 84 -4.90 -4.17 -2.37
CA GLU A 84 -4.48 -5.58 -2.29
C GLU A 84 -3.64 -5.84 -1.03
N LEU A 85 -3.97 -6.93 -0.32
CA LEU A 85 -3.14 -7.37 0.80
C LEU A 85 -1.86 -8.03 0.26
N LEU A 86 -0.71 -7.48 0.65
CA LEU A 86 0.59 -8.02 0.28
C LEU A 86 1.15 -8.94 1.36
N GLY A 87 2.17 -9.71 0.98
CA GLY A 87 2.98 -10.49 1.89
C GLY A 87 3.86 -9.65 2.83
N PRO A 88 4.74 -10.31 3.61
CA PRO A 88 5.65 -9.63 4.54
C PRO A 88 6.57 -8.64 3.82
N SER A 89 6.95 -7.56 4.51
CA SER A 89 7.90 -6.59 3.99
C SER A 89 9.31 -7.18 3.89
N LEU A 90 10.19 -6.52 3.13
CA LEU A 90 11.60 -6.91 3.09
C LEU A 90 12.28 -6.83 4.46
N GLU A 91 11.86 -5.91 5.35
CA GLU A 91 12.39 -5.84 6.72
C GLU A 91 11.92 -7.03 7.56
N ASP A 92 10.65 -7.45 7.42
CA ASP A 92 10.14 -8.65 8.08
C ASP A 92 10.92 -9.89 7.65
N LEU A 93 11.14 -10.04 6.33
CA LEU A 93 11.92 -11.13 5.76
C LEU A 93 13.39 -11.05 6.17
N PHE A 94 13.95 -9.85 6.28
CA PHE A 94 15.33 -9.64 6.71
C PHE A 94 15.51 -10.05 8.17
N ASN A 95 14.58 -9.67 9.04
CA ASN A 95 14.57 -10.08 10.44
C ASN A 95 14.35 -11.60 10.59
N PHE A 96 13.46 -12.19 9.79
CA PHE A 96 13.29 -13.65 9.72
C PHE A 96 14.62 -14.36 9.38
N CYS A 97 15.39 -13.79 8.45
CA CYS A 97 16.72 -14.26 8.06
C CYS A 97 17.85 -13.83 9.02
N LYS A 98 17.54 -13.47 10.27
CA LYS A 98 18.51 -13.01 11.28
C LYS A 98 19.38 -11.84 10.78
N ARG A 99 18.76 -10.92 10.03
CA ARG A 99 19.37 -9.72 9.46
C ARG A 99 20.53 -10.03 8.50
N LYS A 100 20.43 -11.14 7.77
CA LYS A 100 21.40 -11.50 6.74
C LYS A 100 20.73 -12.19 5.56
N PHE A 101 20.77 -11.54 4.40
CA PHE A 101 20.46 -12.20 3.13
C PHE A 101 21.70 -12.84 2.50
N SER A 102 21.49 -13.90 1.74
CA SER A 102 22.53 -14.48 0.89
C SER A 102 22.83 -13.55 -0.29
N LEU A 103 24.02 -13.64 -0.88
CA LEU A 103 24.35 -12.89 -2.10
C LEU A 103 23.33 -13.15 -3.22
N LYS A 104 22.92 -14.41 -3.41
CA LYS A 104 21.89 -14.79 -4.39
C LYS A 104 20.57 -14.03 -4.14
N THR A 105 20.09 -14.00 -2.90
CA THR A 105 18.86 -13.29 -2.53
C THR A 105 19.01 -11.78 -2.78
N THR A 106 20.14 -11.19 -2.36
CA THR A 106 20.41 -9.77 -2.57
C THR A 106 20.39 -9.39 -4.05
N LEU A 107 21.00 -10.20 -4.92
CA LEU A 107 21.03 -9.95 -6.36
C LEU A 107 19.64 -10.07 -7.00
N LEU A 108 18.84 -11.07 -6.60
CA LEU A 108 17.46 -11.23 -7.09
C LEU A 108 16.54 -10.07 -6.66
N LEU A 109 16.75 -9.53 -5.45
CA LEU A 109 16.04 -8.35 -4.98
C LEU A 109 16.48 -7.10 -5.76
N ALA A 110 17.79 -6.93 -5.96
CA ALA A 110 18.33 -5.78 -6.69
C ALA A 110 17.80 -5.70 -8.13
N ASP A 111 17.75 -6.83 -8.84
CA ASP A 111 17.23 -6.93 -10.21
C ASP A 111 15.77 -6.45 -10.31
N GLN A 112 14.92 -6.92 -9.40
CA GLN A 112 13.52 -6.50 -9.33
C GLN A 112 13.38 -5.02 -8.96
N LEU A 113 14.11 -4.55 -7.94
CA LEU A 113 14.04 -3.17 -7.46
C LEU A 113 14.45 -2.17 -8.54
N VAL A 114 15.55 -2.43 -9.26
CA VAL A 114 15.99 -1.58 -10.38
C VAL A 114 14.89 -1.46 -11.42
N SER A 115 14.27 -2.58 -11.80
CA SER A 115 13.17 -2.59 -12.75
C SER A 115 11.96 -1.77 -12.28
N LYS A 116 11.62 -1.82 -10.97
CA LYS A 116 10.53 -0.99 -10.41
C LYS A 116 10.87 0.48 -10.41
N PHE A 117 12.10 0.87 -10.05
CA PHE A 117 12.52 2.26 -10.10
C PHE A 117 12.52 2.81 -11.52
N SER A 118 13.00 2.04 -12.49
CA SER A 118 12.94 2.41 -13.91
C SER A 118 11.49 2.64 -14.37
N PHE A 119 10.56 1.78 -13.96
CA PHE A 119 9.13 1.99 -14.24
C PHE A 119 8.63 3.30 -13.61
N LEU A 120 8.87 3.53 -12.31
CA LEU A 120 8.44 4.77 -11.63
C LEU A 120 9.01 6.03 -12.29
N HIS A 121 10.28 6.00 -12.70
CA HIS A 121 10.91 7.11 -13.42
C HIS A 121 10.26 7.34 -14.79
N SER A 122 9.89 6.28 -15.52
CA SER A 122 9.22 6.41 -16.82
C SER A 122 7.87 7.12 -16.73
N GLN A 123 7.18 6.96 -15.59
CA GLN A 123 5.88 7.58 -15.33
C GLN A 123 6.00 9.03 -14.81
N SER A 124 7.20 9.58 -14.62
CA SER A 124 7.33 10.95 -14.13
C SER A 124 6.91 11.98 -15.20
N PRO A 125 6.18 13.07 -14.88
CA PRO A 125 5.70 14.06 -15.87
C PRO A 125 6.79 14.70 -16.75
N ASN A 126 8.06 14.61 -16.34
CA ASN A 126 9.22 15.22 -17.01
C ASN A 126 10.13 14.20 -17.74
N SER A 127 9.73 12.93 -17.85
CA SER A 127 10.55 11.89 -18.49
C SER A 127 10.76 12.08 -20.01
N GLY A 128 10.12 13.10 -20.61
CA GLY A 128 10.30 13.51 -22.00
C GLY A 128 11.04 14.84 -22.23
N GLN A 129 11.76 15.39 -21.24
CA GLN A 129 12.55 16.64 -21.40
C GLN A 129 14.07 16.46 -21.26
N LEU A 130 14.57 15.23 -21.33
CA LEU A 130 16.00 14.95 -21.41
C LEU A 130 16.32 14.24 -22.72
N GLU A 131 16.01 14.91 -23.83
CA GLU A 131 16.69 14.76 -25.12
C GLU A 131 17.25 16.12 -25.54
#